data_AF-A0A3B0VJY3-F1
#
_entry.id   AF-A0A3B0VJY3-F1
#
_cell.length_a   1.000
_cell.length_b   1.000
_cell.length_c   1.000
_cell.angle_alpha   90.00
_cell.angle_beta   90.00
_cell.angle_gamma   90.00
#
_symmetry.space_group_name_H-M   'P 1'
#
loop_
_entity.id
_entity.type
_entity.pdbx_description
1 polymer ?
#
loop_
_entity_poly.entity_id
_entity_poly.type
_entity_poly.pdbx_seq_one_letter_code
_entity_poly.pdbx_strand_id
1 'polypeptide(L)'
;MLISLQSLSTPVWFGYRIRDRGKSNCGMQEEEIMCQMSVVLEQDGRQEKIMDSVTGLAVTTEGVTLSTFFEEPRVVPDVAVARIDFLGNTLVLVPASISAEKK
;
A
#
# COMPACT_ATOMS: atom_id res chain seq x y z
N MET A 1 -21.62 -64.98 -28.78
CA MET A 1 -20.55 -64.04 -29.20
C MET A 1 -21.01 -62.63 -28.79
N LEU A 2 -20.10 -61.83 -28.25
CA LEU A 2 -20.24 -60.47 -27.68
C LEU A 2 -20.28 -60.42 -26.14
N ILE A 3 -19.05 -60.38 -25.60
CA ILE A 3 -18.67 -60.07 -24.24
C ILE A 3 -18.74 -58.54 -24.09
N SER A 4 -19.62 -58.04 -23.23
CA SER A 4 -19.67 -56.62 -22.87
C SER A 4 -18.75 -56.40 -21.66
N LEU A 5 -17.48 -56.08 -21.92
CA LEU A 5 -16.55 -55.56 -20.92
C LEU A 5 -16.67 -54.03 -20.91
N GLN A 6 -17.38 -53.48 -19.93
CA GLN A 6 -17.27 -52.05 -19.63
C GLN A 6 -16.29 -51.85 -18.47
N SER A 7 -15.18 -51.25 -18.87
CA SER A 7 -13.98 -50.91 -18.12
C SER A 7 -14.28 -50.09 -16.87
N LEU A 8 -13.83 -50.58 -15.71
CA LEU A 8 -13.64 -49.78 -14.51
C LEU A 8 -12.51 -48.78 -14.76
N SER A 9 -12.86 -47.50 -14.82
CA SER A 9 -11.91 -46.39 -14.70
C SER A 9 -12.37 -45.49 -13.56
N THR A 10 -11.91 -45.79 -12.36
CA THR A 10 -11.94 -44.87 -11.23
C THR A 10 -10.71 -43.97 -11.31
N PRO A 11 -10.83 -42.65 -11.47
CA PRO A 11 -9.72 -41.76 -11.18
C PRO A 11 -9.64 -41.54 -9.67
N VAL A 12 -8.69 -42.22 -9.04
CA VAL A 12 -8.14 -41.83 -7.73
C VAL A 12 -7.35 -40.55 -7.96
N TRP A 13 -7.97 -39.40 -7.69
CA TRP A 13 -7.26 -38.14 -7.53
C TRP A 13 -7.40 -37.68 -6.09
N PHE A 14 -6.55 -38.26 -5.24
CA PHE A 14 -6.29 -37.78 -3.89
C PHE A 14 -5.44 -36.50 -4.00
N GLY A 15 -6.09 -35.40 -4.34
CA GLY A 15 -5.49 -34.07 -4.27
C GLY A 15 -5.43 -33.63 -2.81
N TYR A 16 -4.30 -33.86 -2.14
CA TYR A 16 -3.99 -33.16 -0.89
C TYR A 16 -3.80 -31.68 -1.20
N ARG A 17 -4.89 -30.91 -1.10
CA ARG A 17 -4.86 -29.45 -1.15
C ARG A 17 -4.30 -28.97 0.18
N ILE A 18 -3.03 -28.57 0.19
CA ILE A 18 -2.43 -27.79 1.27
C ILE A 18 -3.31 -26.55 1.46
N ARG A 19 -4.05 -26.51 2.57
CA ARG A 19 -4.87 -25.38 2.98
C ARG A 19 -4.02 -24.50 3.88
N ASP A 20 -3.11 -23.76 3.27
CA ASP A 20 -2.45 -22.62 3.92
C ASP A 20 -2.98 -21.34 3.31
N ARG A 21 -3.78 -20.63 4.11
CA ARG A 21 -3.45 -19.28 4.58
C ARG A 21 -4.65 -18.70 5.30
N GLY A 22 -4.40 -18.26 6.53
CA GLY A 22 -5.33 -17.50 7.34
C GLY A 22 -5.94 -16.36 6.53
N LYS A 23 -7.27 -16.30 6.54
CA LYS A 23 -8.03 -15.12 6.17
C LYS A 23 -7.68 -14.00 7.16
N SER A 24 -6.70 -13.17 6.83
CA SER A 24 -6.85 -11.75 7.11
C SER A 24 -7.81 -11.21 6.05
N ASN A 25 -8.95 -10.68 6.47
CA ASN A 25 -9.93 -10.07 5.57
C ASN A 25 -9.30 -8.87 4.85
N CYS A 26 -8.68 -9.12 3.70
CA CYS A 26 -8.48 -8.12 2.67
C CYS A 26 -9.15 -8.71 1.43
N GLY A 27 -10.37 -8.23 1.15
CA GLY A 27 -11.15 -8.69 0.01
C GLY A 27 -10.41 -8.34 -1.29
N MET A 28 -10.17 -9.34 -2.14
CA MET A 28 -9.74 -9.10 -3.51
C MET A 28 -10.95 -8.62 -4.31
N GLN A 29 -11.03 -7.32 -4.54
CA GLN A 29 -11.70 -6.75 -5.71
C GLN A 29 -10.60 -6.57 -6.76
N GLU A 30 -10.83 -7.11 -7.94
CA GLU A 30 -10.02 -6.82 -9.13
C GLU A 30 -10.44 -5.44 -9.64
N GLU A 31 -10.14 -4.41 -8.84
CA GLU A 31 -10.16 -3.00 -9.18
C GLU A 31 -8.71 -2.54 -9.01
N GLU A 32 -8.16 -1.79 -9.96
CA GLU A 32 -6.74 -1.40 -9.92
C GLU A 32 -6.40 -0.74 -8.57
N ILE A 33 -5.64 -1.48 -7.75
CA ILE A 33 -5.31 -1.17 -6.37
C ILE A 33 -4.28 -0.04 -6.35
N MET A 34 -4.67 1.14 -6.79
CA MET A 34 -3.83 2.34 -6.76
C MET A 34 -4.10 3.08 -5.46
N CYS A 35 -3.35 2.72 -4.42
CA CYS A 35 -3.32 3.45 -3.17
C CYS A 35 -2.58 4.78 -3.39
N GLN A 36 -3.32 5.83 -3.77
CA GLN A 36 -2.82 7.20 -3.84
C GLN A 36 -3.14 7.91 -2.54
N MET A 37 -2.22 8.69 -1.99
CA MET A 37 -2.38 9.33 -0.67
C MET A 37 -2.44 10.86 -0.76
N SER A 38 -3.12 11.48 0.20
CA SER A 38 -2.99 12.92 0.44
C SER A 38 -1.84 13.19 1.43
N VAL A 39 -1.06 14.24 1.19
CA VAL A 39 0.06 14.63 2.05
C VAL A 39 -0.26 15.94 2.75
N VAL A 40 -0.14 15.94 4.08
CA VAL A 40 -0.35 17.13 4.91
C VAL A 40 0.90 17.42 5.74
N LEU A 41 1.16 18.69 5.99
CA LEU A 41 2.17 19.17 6.94
C LEU A 41 1.47 19.57 8.24
N GLU A 42 1.86 18.97 9.34
CA GLU A 42 1.40 19.31 10.69
C GLU A 42 2.44 20.19 11.37
N GLN A 43 2.09 21.45 11.62
CA GLN A 43 2.94 22.42 12.30
C GLN A 43 2.08 23.38 13.12
N ASP A 44 2.55 23.74 14.33
CA ASP A 44 1.88 24.69 15.23
C ASP A 44 0.40 24.35 15.51
N GLY A 45 0.09 23.04 15.60
CA GLY A 45 -1.27 22.54 15.84
C GLY A 45 -2.22 22.68 14.65
N ARG A 46 -1.71 23.03 13.46
CA ARG A 46 -2.47 23.13 12.20
C ARG A 46 -1.99 22.09 11.21
N GLN A 47 -2.91 21.62 10.36
CA GLN A 47 -2.59 20.79 9.20
C GLN A 47 -2.80 21.59 7.93
N GLU A 48 -1.76 21.63 7.10
CA GLU A 48 -1.78 22.23 5.77
C GLU A 48 -1.66 21.13 4.72
N LYS A 49 -2.53 21.15 3.69
CA LYS A 49 -2.44 20.19 2.59
C LYS A 49 -1.31 20.60 1.64
N ILE A 50 -0.38 19.68 1.41
CA ILE A 50 0.79 19.89 0.54
C ILE A 50 0.52 19.39 -0.88
N MET A 51 -0.02 18.17 -1.01
CA MET A 51 -0.25 17.52 -2.30
C MET A 51 -1.31 16.43 -2.16
N ASP A 52 -2.10 16.22 -3.22
CA ASP A 52 -3.06 15.11 -3.34
C ASP A 52 -2.56 14.08 -4.36
N SER A 53 -3.18 12.90 -4.37
CA SER A 53 -2.93 11.87 -5.38
C SER A 53 -1.46 11.43 -5.46
N VAL A 54 -0.75 11.47 -4.32
CA VAL A 54 0.66 11.08 -4.22
C VAL A 54 0.77 9.57 -4.35
N THR A 55 1.60 9.12 -5.28
CA THR A 55 1.79 7.72 -5.64
C THR A 55 3.19 7.22 -5.31
N GLY A 56 4.11 8.14 -5.02
CA GLY A 56 5.46 7.81 -4.58
C GLY A 56 6.01 8.84 -3.60
N LEU A 57 6.84 8.35 -2.69
CA LEU A 57 7.56 9.15 -1.72
C LEU A 57 9.00 8.64 -1.62
N ALA A 58 9.96 9.57 -1.63
CA ALA A 58 11.35 9.29 -1.31
C ALA A 58 11.87 10.31 -0.30
N VAL A 59 12.57 9.83 0.73
CA VAL A 59 13.29 10.72 1.67
C VAL A 59 14.71 10.88 1.14
N THR A 60 15.09 12.11 0.87
CA THR A 60 16.40 12.49 0.34
C THR A 60 17.13 13.43 1.30
N THR A 61 18.36 13.81 0.98
CA THR A 61 19.12 14.82 1.73
C THR A 61 18.52 16.22 1.62
N GLU A 62 17.72 16.48 0.59
CA GLU A 62 17.09 17.77 0.32
C GLU A 62 15.71 17.90 0.97
N GLY A 63 15.14 16.78 1.45
CA GLY A 63 13.83 16.73 2.08
C GLY A 63 13.04 15.50 1.68
N VAL A 64 11.72 15.65 1.55
CA VAL A 64 10.80 14.60 1.10
C VAL A 64 10.36 14.89 -0.33
N THR A 65 10.72 14.02 -1.27
CA THR A 65 10.26 14.06 -2.65
C THR A 65 8.93 13.32 -2.77
N LEU A 66 7.90 14.01 -3.25
CA LEU A 66 6.56 13.50 -3.50
C LEU A 66 6.34 13.42 -5.01
N SER A 67 5.86 12.29 -5.50
CA SER A 67 5.54 12.11 -6.92
C SER A 67 4.08 11.68 -7.08
N THR A 68 3.45 12.17 -8.15
CA THR A 68 2.16 11.67 -8.63
C THR A 68 2.36 10.99 -10.00
N PHE A 69 1.31 10.44 -10.59
CA PHE A 69 1.40 9.83 -11.93
C PHE A 69 1.50 10.85 -13.07
N PHE A 70 0.93 12.04 -12.88
CA PHE A 70 0.69 13.00 -13.97
C PHE A 70 1.38 14.36 -13.75
N GLU A 71 1.83 14.64 -12.53
CA GLU A 71 2.48 15.90 -12.16
C GLU A 71 3.97 15.69 -11.89
N GLU A 72 4.75 16.77 -12.03
CA GLU A 72 6.17 16.74 -11.74
C GLU A 72 6.42 16.48 -10.24
N PRO A 73 7.46 15.68 -9.89
CA PRO A 73 7.82 15.46 -8.51
C PRO A 73 8.13 16.76 -7.76
N ARG A 74 7.55 16.91 -6.57
CA ARG A 74 7.76 18.07 -5.69
C ARG A 74 8.67 17.68 -4.53
N VAL A 75 9.71 18.47 -4.30
CA VAL A 75 10.54 18.35 -3.09
C VAL A 75 9.99 19.27 -2.01
N VAL A 76 9.74 18.71 -0.83
CA VAL A 76 9.37 19.46 0.38
C VAL A 76 10.59 19.48 1.31
N PRO A 77 11.27 20.62 1.47
CA PRO A 77 12.47 20.72 2.31
C PRO A 77 12.13 20.76 3.80
N ASP A 78 13.13 20.51 4.66
CA ASP A 78 13.06 20.70 6.11
C ASP A 78 11.90 19.97 6.84
N VAL A 79 11.45 18.84 6.29
CA VAL A 79 10.37 18.02 6.85
C VAL A 79 10.80 16.57 7.03
N ALA A 80 10.10 15.88 7.93
CA ALA A 80 10.22 14.44 8.16
C ALA A 80 8.84 13.78 8.14
N VAL A 81 8.80 12.49 7.78
CA VAL A 81 7.58 11.69 7.85
C VAL A 81 7.28 11.35 9.31
N ALA A 82 6.15 11.82 9.84
CA ALA A 82 5.74 11.54 11.20
C ALA A 82 4.92 10.26 11.31
N ARG A 83 3.91 10.11 10.44
CA ARG A 83 3.03 8.93 10.41
C ARG A 83 2.32 8.80 9.07
N ILE A 84 1.87 7.58 8.81
CA ILE A 84 1.02 7.23 7.67
C ILE A 84 -0.29 6.69 8.24
N ASP A 85 -1.40 7.34 7.92
CA ASP A 85 -2.74 6.81 8.16
C ASP A 85 -3.22 6.10 6.89
N PHE A 86 -3.10 4.77 6.88
CA PHE A 86 -3.54 3.93 5.76
C PHE A 86 -5.07 3.91 5.61
N LEU A 87 -5.82 4.09 6.70
CA LEU A 87 -7.29 4.08 6.66
C LEU A 87 -7.83 5.46 6.25
N GLY A 88 -7.22 6.51 6.77
CA GLY A 88 -7.50 7.91 6.41
C GLY A 88 -6.79 8.38 5.14
N ASN A 89 -6.04 7.49 4.47
CA ASN A 89 -5.33 7.76 3.22
C ASN A 89 -4.44 9.02 3.26
N THR A 90 -3.81 9.28 4.41
CA THR A 90 -3.10 10.54 4.68
C THR A 90 -1.69 10.29 5.19
N LEU A 91 -0.70 10.89 4.52
CA LEU A 91 0.68 10.99 4.98
C LEU A 91 0.85 12.30 5.74
N VAL A 92 1.35 12.22 6.97
CA VAL A 92 1.59 13.40 7.81
C VAL A 92 3.10 13.68 7.89
N LEU A 93 3.47 14.86 7.42
CA LEU A 93 4.79 15.45 7.56
C LEU A 93 4.82 16.37 8.77
N VAL A 94 5.99 16.51 9.38
CA VAL A 94 6.28 17.49 10.43
C VAL A 94 7.61 18.17 10.12
N PRO A 95 7.88 19.37 10.66
CA PRO A 95 9.20 19.97 10.57
C PRO A 95 10.31 19.03 11.06
N ALA A 96 11.40 18.93 10.31
CA ALA A 96 12.52 18.04 10.61
C ALA A 96 13.21 18.40 11.95
N SER A 97 13.17 19.68 12.32
CA SER A 97 13.65 20.18 13.62
C SER A 97 12.93 19.54 14.81
N ILE A 98 11.66 19.15 14.65
CA ILE A 98 10.83 18.55 15.71
C ILE A 98 11.03 17.02 15.79
N SER A 99 11.41 16.38 14.69
CA SER A 99 11.60 14.92 14.66
C SER A 99 12.90 14.45 15.33
N ALA A 100 13.89 15.34 15.49
CA ALA A 100 15.18 15.02 16.09
C ALA A 100 15.15 14.85 17.62
N GLU A 101 14.15 15.41 18.31
CA GLU A 101 14.09 15.42 19.79
C GLU A 101 13.51 14.13 20.39
N LYS A 102 12.99 13.22 19.56
CA LYS A 102 12.26 12.01 20.00
C LYS A 102 13.06 10.70 19.97
N LYS A 103 14.40 10.77 20.03
CA LYS A 103 15.27 9.58 20.02
C LYS A 103 15.88 9.26 21.38
#